data_AF-A0AAE3KUH6-F1
#
_entry.id   AF-A0AAE3KUH6-F1
#
_cell.length_a   1.000
_cell.length_b   1.000
_cell.length_c   1.000
_cell.angle_alpha   90.00
_cell.angle_beta   90.00
_cell.angle_gamma   90.00
#
_symmetry.space_group_name_H-M   'P 1'
#
loop_
_entity.id
_entity.type
_entity.pdbx_description
1 polymer ?
#
loop_
_entity_poly.entity_id
_entity_poly.type
_entity_poly.pdbx_seq_one_letter_code
_entity_poly.pdbx_strand_id
1 'polypeptide(L)'
;MKTKLVLVSALLFSTISSCDLIESIKPNGDLGGTQSAMGEVGNTFSLGTISGISSATAEVKTLNSGISTITASATISDPTLLTIAKNIPDLIVDGNKVSVTKKYRITDEGIQNVYEDGNFTLVKYSDKVGQKYTHKVDGKTVTREIEYISTDNEYPYGFMEIKVMKIAETGRGIAGVSKIEYITNHKFGLVGFKTYFEDGSSKEVRFYSKV
;
A
#
# COMPACT_ATOMS: atom_id res chain seq x y z
N MET A 1 43.58 49.94 -40.33
CA MET A 1 43.26 49.93 -38.88
C MET A 1 42.75 48.52 -38.56
N LYS A 2 43.46 47.71 -37.76
CA LYS A 2 43.53 47.75 -36.27
C LYS A 2 42.13 47.48 -35.66
N THR A 3 41.83 46.54 -34.76
CA THR A 3 42.59 45.55 -33.96
C THR A 3 41.57 44.63 -33.24
N LYS A 4 41.89 43.33 -33.15
CA LYS A 4 41.61 42.26 -32.16
C LYS A 4 40.50 42.33 -31.06
N LEU A 5 40.13 41.09 -30.66
CA LEU A 5 39.91 40.55 -29.29
C LEU A 5 38.44 40.47 -28.81
N VAL A 6 37.76 39.31 -28.88
CA VAL A 6 37.71 38.15 -27.93
C VAL A 6 37.13 38.51 -26.55
N LEU A 7 35.95 37.95 -26.22
CA LEU A 7 35.50 37.54 -24.86
C LEU A 7 34.23 36.66 -25.05
N VAL A 8 34.29 35.33 -24.94
CA VAL A 8 34.10 34.47 -23.74
C VAL A 8 32.63 34.28 -23.31
N SER A 9 32.30 33.02 -23.00
CA SER A 9 31.15 32.52 -22.20
C SER A 9 29.87 32.16 -22.98
N ALA A 10 29.29 30.96 -22.93
CA ALA A 10 29.65 29.69 -22.31
C ALA A 10 28.82 28.58 -22.98
N LEU A 11 29.47 27.49 -23.39
CA LEU A 11 28.89 26.17 -23.18
C LEU A 11 28.75 26.02 -21.66
N LEU A 12 27.53 26.10 -21.14
CA LEU A 12 27.22 25.53 -19.83
C LEU A 12 26.41 24.25 -20.09
N PHE A 13 27.14 23.14 -20.10
CA PHE A 13 26.65 21.88 -19.55
C PHE A 13 26.06 22.19 -18.17
N SER A 14 24.74 22.26 -18.10
CA SER A 14 23.99 21.95 -16.89
C SER A 14 23.07 20.83 -17.35
N THR A 15 23.50 19.57 -17.35
CA THR A 15 23.30 18.70 -16.18
C THR A 15 22.23 19.31 -15.28
N ILE A 16 20.97 19.24 -15.74
CA ILE A 16 19.84 19.16 -14.81
C ILE A 16 20.20 18.00 -13.90
N SER A 17 20.72 18.41 -12.76
CA SER A 17 21.22 17.51 -11.75
C SER A 17 20.00 16.73 -11.32
N SER A 18 20.00 15.45 -11.64
CA SER A 18 19.14 14.43 -11.04
C SER A 18 19.50 14.29 -9.54
N CYS A 19 19.45 15.39 -8.80
CA CYS A 19 19.83 15.48 -7.38
C CYS A 19 18.85 16.31 -6.55
N ASP A 20 17.59 16.40 -6.98
CA ASP A 20 16.46 16.71 -6.08
C ASP A 20 15.56 15.47 -5.85
N LEU A 21 15.96 14.28 -6.34
CA LEU A 21 15.21 13.03 -6.16
C LEU A 21 15.48 12.31 -4.84
N ILE A 22 16.18 12.95 -3.90
CA ILE A 22 16.47 12.43 -2.56
C ILE A 22 16.15 13.50 -1.48
N GLU A 23 15.08 14.27 -1.68
CA GLU A 23 14.47 15.09 -0.61
C GLU A 23 12.95 14.91 -0.48
N SER A 24 12.36 13.87 -1.09
CA SER A 24 10.99 13.45 -0.76
C SER A 24 10.96 12.52 0.46
N ILE A 25 11.50 13.00 1.58
CA ILE A 25 11.09 12.53 2.92
C ILE A 25 10.29 13.68 3.55
N LYS A 26 9.06 13.85 3.06
CA LYS A 26 7.98 14.40 3.88
C LYS A 26 7.03 13.25 4.18
N PRO A 27 7.26 12.43 5.21
CA PRO A 27 6.14 11.81 5.87
C PRO A 27 5.34 12.93 6.53
N ASN A 28 4.07 12.71 6.82
CA ASN A 28 3.32 13.45 7.83
C ASN A 28 2.60 14.72 7.35
N GLY A 29 1.43 14.46 6.77
CA GLY A 29 0.19 15.05 7.28
C GLY A 29 -0.75 13.93 7.70
N ASP A 30 -1.61 14.18 8.67
CA ASP A 30 -2.78 13.33 8.85
C ASP A 30 -3.61 13.39 7.57
N LEU A 31 -3.97 12.22 7.04
CA LEU A 31 -4.92 12.14 5.93
C LEU A 31 -6.21 12.87 6.35
N GLY A 32 -6.66 13.79 5.49
CA GLY A 32 -7.88 14.56 5.72
C GLY A 32 -9.14 13.74 5.48
N GLY A 33 -10.27 14.44 5.38
CA GLY A 33 -11.57 13.83 5.11
C GLY A 33 -12.34 13.39 6.35
N THR A 34 -13.48 12.75 6.11
CA THR A 34 -14.37 12.22 7.14
C THR A 34 -14.15 10.73 7.34
N GLN A 35 -14.31 10.26 8.58
CA GLN A 35 -14.19 8.84 8.92
C GLN A 35 -15.12 8.00 8.05
N SER A 36 -14.56 7.00 7.37
CA SER A 36 -15.35 6.07 6.57
C SER A 36 -15.98 4.99 7.43
N ALA A 37 -17.18 4.53 7.04
CA ALA A 37 -17.86 3.37 7.63
C ALA A 37 -16.94 2.13 7.73
N MET A 38 -16.01 1.96 6.78
CA MET A 38 -15.07 0.85 6.76
C MET A 38 -14.07 0.83 7.93
N GLY A 39 -13.83 1.99 8.53
CA GLY A 39 -12.99 2.12 9.71
C GLY A 39 -13.76 2.16 11.03
N GLU A 40 -15.08 1.95 11.01
CA GLU A 40 -15.91 1.90 12.21
C GLU A 40 -15.76 0.57 12.95
N VAL A 41 -15.89 0.62 14.28
CA VAL A 41 -15.78 -0.55 15.16
C VAL A 41 -16.83 -1.60 14.79
N GLY A 42 -16.41 -2.86 14.74
CA GLY A 42 -17.27 -3.98 14.40
C GLY A 42 -17.41 -4.26 12.90
N ASN A 43 -16.89 -3.39 12.03
CA ASN A 43 -16.76 -3.74 10.62
C ASN A 43 -15.86 -4.97 10.47
N THR A 44 -16.30 -5.92 9.64
CA THR A 44 -15.56 -7.13 9.31
C THR A 44 -15.33 -7.24 7.82
N PHE A 45 -14.25 -7.90 7.43
CA PHE A 45 -13.91 -8.14 6.04
C PHE A 45 -14.02 -9.63 5.75
N SER A 46 -14.82 -9.98 4.75
CA SER A 46 -14.80 -11.32 4.15
C SER A 46 -13.62 -11.41 3.19
N LEU A 47 -12.85 -12.50 3.27
CA LEU A 47 -11.85 -12.81 2.25
C LEU A 47 -12.45 -13.75 1.20
N GLY A 48 -12.07 -13.54 -0.06
CA GLY A 48 -12.28 -14.54 -1.10
C GLY A 48 -11.50 -15.83 -0.80
N THR A 49 -11.91 -16.95 -1.40
CA THR A 49 -11.21 -18.22 -1.25
C THR A 49 -9.82 -18.14 -1.88
N ILE A 50 -8.78 -18.46 -1.11
CA ILE A 50 -7.40 -18.54 -1.58
C ILE A 50 -6.90 -19.95 -1.34
N SER A 51 -6.38 -20.60 -2.38
CA SER A 51 -5.77 -21.92 -2.21
C SER A 51 -4.62 -21.85 -1.21
N GLY A 52 -4.67 -22.70 -0.18
CA GLY A 52 -3.67 -22.75 0.88
C GLY A 52 -3.90 -21.79 2.05
N ILE A 53 -5.00 -21.04 2.08
CA ILE A 53 -5.37 -20.16 3.20
C ILE A 53 -6.83 -20.43 3.62
N SER A 54 -7.06 -20.59 4.91
CA SER A 54 -8.38 -20.81 5.50
C SER A 54 -8.58 -19.98 6.77
N SER A 55 -9.82 -19.97 7.28
CA SER A 55 -10.19 -19.30 8.53
C SER A 55 -9.72 -17.84 8.61
N ALA A 56 -9.72 -17.15 7.46
CA ALA A 56 -9.26 -15.78 7.38
C ALA A 56 -10.34 -14.83 7.90
N THR A 57 -9.94 -13.94 8.80
CA THR A 57 -10.81 -12.94 9.41
C THR A 57 -10.06 -11.63 9.49
N ALA A 58 -10.76 -10.51 9.28
CA ALA A 58 -10.25 -9.20 9.65
C ALA A 58 -11.40 -8.35 10.23
N GLU A 59 -11.10 -7.58 11.28
CA GLU A 59 -12.09 -6.81 12.03
C GLU A 59 -11.48 -5.51 12.57
N VAL A 60 -12.27 -4.43 12.54
CA VAL A 60 -11.95 -3.20 13.24
C VAL A 60 -12.28 -3.37 14.73
N LYS A 61 -11.24 -3.46 15.57
CA LYS A 61 -11.38 -3.69 17.02
C LYS A 61 -11.63 -2.41 17.81
N THR A 62 -11.00 -1.30 17.41
CA THR A 62 -11.15 -0.01 18.09
C THR A 62 -11.11 1.11 17.07
N LEU A 63 -11.81 2.21 17.35
CA LEU A 63 -11.70 3.47 16.63
C LEU A 63 -11.51 4.58 17.65
N ASN A 64 -10.34 5.22 17.65
CA ASN A 64 -10.02 6.32 18.56
C ASN A 64 -9.44 7.47 17.76
N SER A 65 -10.02 8.67 17.88
CA SER A 65 -9.56 9.88 17.20
C SER A 65 -9.34 9.70 15.69
N GLY A 66 -10.25 9.00 15.01
CA GLY A 66 -10.18 8.74 13.57
C GLY A 66 -9.14 7.67 13.15
N ILE A 67 -8.62 6.90 14.11
CA ILE A 67 -7.66 5.82 13.87
C ILE A 67 -8.30 4.48 14.24
N SER A 68 -8.48 3.64 13.22
CA SER A 68 -8.97 2.28 13.31
C SER A 68 -7.82 1.31 13.63
N THR A 69 -7.97 0.49 14.66
CA THR A 69 -7.08 -0.66 14.91
C THR A 69 -7.73 -1.89 14.30
N ILE A 70 -7.09 -2.46 13.28
CA ILE A 70 -7.59 -3.64 12.55
C ILE A 70 -6.73 -4.83 12.93
N THR A 71 -7.39 -5.92 13.33
CA THR A 71 -6.74 -7.21 13.55
C THR A 71 -7.17 -8.17 12.45
N ALA A 72 -6.20 -8.79 11.79
CA ALA A 72 -6.40 -9.83 10.80
C ALA A 72 -5.73 -11.13 11.25
N SER A 73 -6.33 -12.27 10.92
CA SER A 73 -5.76 -13.59 11.16
C SER A 73 -6.16 -14.57 10.07
N ALA A 74 -5.33 -15.57 9.81
CA ALA A 74 -5.63 -16.67 8.91
C ALA A 74 -4.86 -17.93 9.29
N THR A 75 -5.24 -19.06 8.70
CA THR A 75 -4.49 -20.31 8.76
C THR A 75 -3.88 -20.60 7.38
N ILE A 76 -2.58 -20.85 7.30
CA ILE A 76 -1.85 -21.11 6.06
C ILE A 76 -1.46 -22.59 5.99
N SER A 77 -2.05 -23.34 5.07
CA SER A 77 -1.69 -24.75 4.82
C SER A 77 -0.65 -24.94 3.72
N ASP A 78 -0.48 -23.94 2.83
CA ASP A 78 0.55 -23.93 1.79
C ASP A 78 1.95 -23.67 2.42
N PRO A 79 2.90 -24.62 2.34
CA PRO A 79 4.22 -24.48 2.97
C PRO A 79 5.05 -23.32 2.43
N THR A 80 4.89 -22.97 1.15
CA THR A 80 5.60 -21.85 0.52
C THR A 80 5.07 -20.54 1.09
N LEU A 81 3.74 -20.39 1.17
CA LEU A 81 3.13 -19.21 1.78
C LEU A 81 3.47 -19.08 3.27
N LEU A 82 3.55 -20.19 4.00
CA LEU A 82 3.92 -20.16 5.42
C LEU A 82 5.39 -19.75 5.61
N THR A 83 6.28 -20.18 4.72
CA THR A 83 7.69 -19.77 4.72
C THR A 83 7.82 -18.26 4.46
N ILE A 84 7.06 -17.73 3.50
CA ILE A 84 7.03 -16.29 3.23
C ILE A 84 6.48 -15.52 4.44
N ALA A 85 5.39 -15.99 5.06
CA ALA A 85 4.79 -15.35 6.21
C ALA A 85 5.76 -15.21 7.40
N LYS A 86 6.61 -16.21 7.63
CA LYS A 86 7.68 -16.17 8.66
C LYS A 86 8.75 -15.12 8.40
N ASN A 87 8.90 -14.67 7.15
CA ASN A 87 9.86 -13.63 6.76
C ASN A 87 9.26 -12.22 6.78
N ILE A 88 7.98 -12.06 7.16
CA ILE A 88 7.33 -10.75 7.29
C ILE A 88 7.43 -10.32 8.77
N PRO A 89 8.23 -9.29 9.12
CA PRO A 89 8.50 -8.92 10.51
C PRO A 89 7.24 -8.58 11.31
N ASP A 90 6.23 -8.04 10.64
CA ASP A 90 4.97 -7.61 11.21
C ASP A 90 3.98 -8.74 11.54
N LEU A 91 4.21 -9.95 11.03
CA LEU A 91 3.30 -11.08 11.23
C LEU A 91 3.68 -11.88 12.48
N ILE A 92 2.68 -12.14 13.32
CA ILE A 92 2.78 -13.13 14.39
C ILE A 92 2.46 -14.48 13.78
N VAL A 93 3.43 -15.39 13.76
CA VAL A 93 3.28 -16.75 13.23
C VAL A 93 3.36 -17.77 14.37
N ASP A 94 2.27 -18.50 14.60
CA ASP A 94 2.18 -19.59 15.58
C ASP A 94 1.77 -20.89 14.86
N GLY A 95 2.75 -21.75 14.62
CA GLY A 95 2.57 -22.94 13.77
C GLY A 95 2.17 -22.56 12.35
N ASN A 96 0.91 -22.84 11.99
CA ASN A 96 0.31 -22.47 10.71
C ASN A 96 -0.70 -21.31 10.80
N LYS A 97 -0.89 -20.74 12.00
CA LYS A 97 -1.74 -19.58 12.21
C LYS A 97 -0.90 -18.32 12.08
N VAL A 98 -1.42 -17.35 11.35
CA VAL A 98 -0.79 -16.04 11.19
C VAL A 98 -1.76 -14.97 11.65
N SER A 99 -1.24 -13.92 12.27
CA SER A 99 -2.04 -12.75 12.64
C SER A 99 -1.23 -11.46 12.59
N VAL A 100 -1.94 -10.36 12.46
CA VAL A 100 -1.36 -9.03 12.45
C VAL A 100 -2.37 -8.01 12.97
N THR A 101 -1.88 -7.03 13.71
CA THR A 101 -2.65 -5.85 14.11
C THR A 101 -1.98 -4.61 13.56
N LYS A 102 -2.73 -3.77 12.86
CA LYS A 102 -2.24 -2.51 12.28
C LYS A 102 -3.23 -1.37 12.53
N LYS A 103 -2.69 -0.16 12.59
CA LYS A 103 -3.47 1.07 12.74
C LYS A 103 -3.61 1.76 11.39
N TYR A 104 -4.82 2.20 11.09
CA TYR A 104 -5.16 2.90 9.86
C TYR A 104 -6.02 4.11 10.15
N ARG A 105 -5.79 5.18 9.39
CA ARG A 105 -6.77 6.22 9.16
C ARG A 105 -7.47 5.91 7.84
N ILE A 106 -8.78 5.75 7.88
CA ILE A 106 -9.61 5.36 6.73
C ILE A 106 -10.70 6.42 6.57
N THR A 107 -10.56 7.26 5.54
CA THR A 107 -11.47 8.37 5.29
C THR A 107 -12.05 8.28 3.88
N ASP A 108 -13.01 9.15 3.60
CA ASP A 108 -13.49 9.40 2.24
C ASP A 108 -12.40 9.94 1.30
N GLU A 109 -11.32 10.54 1.82
CA GLU A 109 -10.20 11.01 1.01
C GLU A 109 -9.15 9.91 0.70
N GLY A 110 -9.10 8.82 1.48
CA GLY A 110 -8.10 7.77 1.27
C GLY A 110 -7.88 6.79 2.42
N ILE A 111 -6.73 6.12 2.37
CA ILE A 111 -6.28 5.16 3.39
C ILE A 111 -4.82 5.47 3.74
N GLN A 112 -4.52 5.47 5.03
CA GLN A 112 -3.18 5.74 5.55
C GLN A 112 -2.85 4.82 6.71
N ASN A 113 -1.68 4.18 6.69
CA ASN A 113 -1.12 3.50 7.85
C ASN A 113 -0.62 4.52 8.87
N VAL A 114 -0.85 4.25 10.15
CA VAL A 114 -0.37 5.08 11.26
C VAL A 114 0.71 4.31 12.02
N TYR A 115 1.96 4.80 11.98
CA TYR A 115 3.06 4.29 12.79
C TYR A 115 3.47 5.32 13.85
N GLU A 116 4.24 4.88 14.84
CA GLU A 116 4.77 5.78 15.87
C GLU A 116 5.79 6.78 15.30
N ASP A 117 6.52 6.38 14.25
CA ASP A 117 7.56 7.18 13.59
C ASP A 117 7.05 7.99 12.39
N GLY A 118 5.76 7.88 12.06
CA GLY A 118 5.11 8.66 11.01
C GLY A 118 3.97 7.92 10.32
N ASN A 119 3.20 8.67 9.55
CA ASN A 119 2.11 8.12 8.78
C ASN A 119 2.56 7.73 7.37
N PHE A 120 2.11 6.57 6.88
CA PHE A 120 2.42 6.09 5.54
C PHE A 120 1.15 5.92 4.71
N THR A 121 0.93 6.86 3.79
CA THR A 121 -0.24 6.86 2.90
C THR A 121 -0.25 5.61 2.03
N LEU A 122 -1.39 4.92 2.00
CA LEU A 122 -1.65 3.86 1.04
C LEU A 122 -2.18 4.44 -0.26
N VAL A 123 -3.21 5.28 -0.16
CA VAL A 123 -3.82 5.96 -1.29
C VAL A 123 -4.49 7.24 -0.82
N LYS A 124 -4.43 8.28 -1.64
CA LYS A 124 -5.35 9.40 -1.62
C LYS A 124 -6.14 9.38 -2.94
N TYR A 125 -7.46 9.32 -2.87
CA TYR A 125 -8.30 9.05 -4.05
C TYR A 125 -8.28 10.20 -5.07
N SER A 126 -7.84 11.40 -4.68
CA SER A 126 -7.64 12.54 -5.59
C SER A 126 -6.42 12.41 -6.49
N ASP A 127 -5.44 11.60 -6.09
CA ASP A 127 -4.11 11.59 -6.69
C ASP A 127 -4.10 10.85 -8.03
N LYS A 128 -2.98 10.98 -8.75
CA LYS A 128 -2.85 10.52 -10.14
C LYS A 128 -1.81 9.40 -10.25
N VAL A 129 -1.86 8.67 -11.35
CA VAL A 129 -0.84 7.66 -11.70
C VAL A 129 0.55 8.32 -11.67
N GLY A 130 1.53 7.59 -11.11
CA GLY A 130 2.89 8.06 -10.89
C GLY A 130 3.12 8.74 -9.54
N GLN A 131 2.06 9.05 -8.77
CA GLN A 131 2.23 9.55 -7.40
C GLN A 131 2.91 8.49 -6.53
N LYS A 132 3.93 8.91 -5.79
CA LYS A 132 4.69 8.06 -4.87
C LYS A 132 4.56 8.53 -3.41
N TYR A 133 4.59 7.57 -2.50
CA TYR A 133 4.71 7.78 -1.06
C TYR A 133 5.86 6.94 -0.54
N THR A 134 6.68 7.47 0.35
CA THR A 134 7.84 6.79 0.93
C THR A 134 7.76 6.82 2.45
N HIS A 135 8.10 5.70 3.09
CA HIS A 135 8.21 5.62 4.55
C HIS A 135 9.27 4.62 4.97
N LYS A 136 9.78 4.74 6.20
CA LYS A 136 10.63 3.72 6.80
C LYS A 136 9.77 2.69 7.51
N VAL A 137 9.83 1.43 7.08
CA VAL A 137 9.16 0.31 7.74
C VAL A 137 10.23 -0.71 8.06
N ASP A 138 10.40 -1.04 9.34
CA ASP A 138 11.41 -1.97 9.84
C ASP A 138 12.83 -1.62 9.35
N GLY A 139 13.17 -0.33 9.37
CA GLY A 139 14.46 0.20 8.92
C GLY A 139 14.65 0.28 7.39
N LYS A 140 13.74 -0.32 6.60
CA LYS A 140 13.80 -0.33 5.14
C LYS A 140 12.99 0.83 4.56
N THR A 141 13.48 1.42 3.48
CA THR A 141 12.69 2.40 2.71
C THR A 141 11.68 1.64 1.87
N VAL A 142 10.40 1.86 2.17
CA VAL A 142 9.28 1.28 1.44
C VAL A 142 8.63 2.38 0.61
N THR A 143 8.37 2.09 -0.66
CA THR A 143 7.74 3.01 -1.62
C THR A 143 6.43 2.44 -2.08
N ARG A 144 5.38 3.27 -2.06
CA ARG A 144 4.08 3.01 -2.68
C ARG A 144 3.90 3.92 -3.89
N GLU A 145 3.51 3.36 -5.03
CA GLU A 145 3.29 4.12 -6.27
C GLU A 145 1.92 3.78 -6.86
N ILE A 146 1.16 4.81 -7.23
CA ILE A 146 -0.11 4.62 -7.95
C ILE A 146 0.23 4.24 -9.39
N GLU A 147 0.09 2.97 -9.76
CA GLU A 147 0.39 2.48 -11.10
C GLU A 147 -0.83 2.52 -12.02
N TYR A 148 -2.03 2.53 -11.44
CA TYR A 148 -3.27 2.40 -12.21
C TYR A 148 -4.46 3.07 -11.53
N ILE A 149 -5.33 3.70 -12.32
CA ILE A 149 -6.63 4.24 -11.92
C ILE A 149 -7.64 3.87 -13.01
N SER A 150 -8.68 3.12 -12.65
CA SER A 150 -9.78 2.76 -13.56
C SER A 150 -10.54 3.99 -14.04
N THR A 151 -10.81 4.06 -15.34
CA THR A 151 -11.82 4.97 -15.90
C THR A 151 -13.23 4.41 -15.80
N ASP A 152 -13.37 3.08 -15.78
CA ASP A 152 -14.62 2.32 -15.89
C ASP A 152 -14.73 1.23 -14.82
N ASN A 153 -15.95 0.75 -14.59
CA ASN A 153 -16.16 -0.40 -13.69
C ASN A 153 -15.63 -1.65 -14.38
N GLU A 154 -14.56 -2.23 -13.84
CA GLU A 154 -13.87 -3.36 -14.49
C GLU A 154 -13.32 -4.39 -13.50
N TYR A 155 -13.24 -4.03 -12.21
CA TYR A 155 -12.73 -4.93 -11.20
C TYR A 155 -13.89 -5.72 -10.59
N PRO A 156 -13.91 -7.07 -10.70
CA PRO A 156 -14.99 -7.87 -10.15
C PRO A 156 -15.02 -7.81 -8.62
N TYR A 157 -16.16 -7.38 -8.08
CA TYR A 157 -16.43 -7.26 -6.65
C TYR A 157 -17.79 -7.87 -6.33
N GLY A 158 -17.80 -9.16 -5.96
CA GLY A 158 -19.04 -9.90 -5.74
C GLY A 158 -19.84 -10.04 -7.03
N PHE A 159 -21.06 -9.49 -7.06
CA PHE A 159 -21.96 -9.54 -8.23
C PHE A 159 -21.90 -8.27 -9.10
N MET A 160 -20.94 -7.37 -8.86
CA MET A 160 -20.79 -6.12 -9.61
C MET A 160 -19.34 -5.88 -9.98
N GLU A 161 -19.12 -4.99 -10.94
CA GLU A 161 -17.80 -4.46 -11.26
C GLU A 161 -17.64 -3.06 -10.65
N ILE A 162 -16.43 -2.75 -10.20
CA ILE A 162 -16.10 -1.46 -9.58
C ILE A 162 -14.85 -0.85 -10.20
N LYS A 163 -14.76 0.48 -10.16
CA LYS A 163 -13.52 1.22 -10.43
C LYS A 163 -12.51 0.98 -9.32
N VAL A 164 -11.23 0.86 -9.64
CA VAL A 164 -10.18 0.69 -8.64
C VAL A 164 -8.95 1.56 -8.90
N MET A 165 -8.17 1.79 -7.86
CA MET A 165 -6.79 2.26 -7.95
C MET A 165 -5.87 1.12 -7.53
N LYS A 166 -4.78 0.91 -8.27
CA LYS A 166 -3.76 -0.09 -7.93
C LYS A 166 -2.48 0.60 -7.51
N ILE A 167 -1.99 0.23 -6.34
CA ILE A 167 -0.84 0.84 -5.68
C ILE A 167 0.23 -0.22 -5.46
N ALA A 168 1.37 -0.08 -6.13
CA ALA A 168 2.51 -0.95 -5.98
C ALA A 168 3.35 -0.55 -4.77
N GLU A 169 3.52 -1.46 -3.82
CA GLU A 169 4.47 -1.38 -2.71
C GLU A 169 5.73 -2.20 -3.01
N THR A 170 6.88 -1.55 -2.90
CA THR A 170 8.21 -2.13 -3.09
C THR A 170 9.16 -1.71 -1.97
N GLY A 171 10.28 -2.42 -1.80
CA GLY A 171 11.31 -2.04 -0.82
C GLY A 171 11.15 -2.65 0.58
N ARG A 172 10.09 -3.43 0.84
CA ARG A 172 9.95 -4.21 2.09
C ARG A 172 11.04 -5.26 2.29
N GLY A 173 11.68 -5.72 1.21
CA GLY A 173 12.74 -6.74 1.25
C GLY A 173 12.30 -8.01 1.97
N ILE A 174 11.08 -8.48 1.71
CA ILE A 174 10.57 -9.76 2.18
C ILE A 174 11.11 -10.83 1.21
N ALA A 175 11.87 -11.80 1.73
CA ALA A 175 12.41 -12.86 0.89
C ALA A 175 11.29 -13.63 0.16
N GLY A 176 11.45 -13.84 -1.15
CA GLY A 176 10.45 -14.48 -2.00
C GLY A 176 9.35 -13.55 -2.54
N VAL A 177 9.32 -12.27 -2.15
CA VAL A 177 8.30 -11.30 -2.59
C VAL A 177 8.96 -10.14 -3.34
N SER A 178 8.55 -9.94 -4.60
CA SER A 178 9.05 -8.85 -5.44
C SER A 178 8.25 -7.55 -5.26
N LYS A 179 6.92 -7.65 -5.18
CA LYS A 179 6.01 -6.50 -5.10
C LYS A 179 4.69 -6.89 -4.43
N ILE A 180 4.05 -5.95 -3.74
CA ILE A 180 2.66 -6.09 -3.30
C ILE A 180 1.85 -5.00 -4.03
N GLU A 181 0.80 -5.38 -4.75
CA GLU A 181 -0.14 -4.44 -5.36
C GLU A 181 -1.40 -4.37 -4.49
N TYR A 182 -1.68 -3.22 -3.91
CA TYR A 182 -2.93 -2.95 -3.20
C TYR A 182 -3.98 -2.46 -4.17
N ILE A 183 -5.19 -3.03 -4.09
CA ILE A 183 -6.32 -2.70 -4.95
C ILE A 183 -7.36 -2.01 -4.10
N THR A 184 -7.65 -0.74 -4.41
CA THR A 184 -8.51 0.10 -3.58
C THR A 184 -9.66 0.71 -4.38
N ASN A 185 -10.77 1.00 -3.72
CA ASN A 185 -11.93 1.68 -4.28
C ASN A 185 -12.39 2.78 -3.31
N HIS A 186 -12.84 3.92 -3.82
CA HIS A 186 -13.26 5.07 -2.99
C HIS A 186 -14.41 4.76 -2.02
N LYS A 187 -15.33 3.86 -2.40
CA LYS A 187 -16.49 3.48 -1.60
C LYS A 187 -16.20 2.27 -0.70
N PHE A 188 -15.43 1.30 -1.19
CA PHE A 188 -15.21 0.00 -0.55
C PHE A 188 -13.81 -0.20 0.02
N GLY A 189 -12.95 0.82 -0.03
CA GLY A 189 -11.67 0.85 0.68
C GLY A 189 -10.67 -0.09 0.04
N LEU A 190 -9.99 -0.91 0.84
CA LEU A 190 -9.14 -1.98 0.33
C LEU A 190 -10.01 -3.16 -0.10
N VAL A 191 -10.06 -3.43 -1.41
CA VAL A 191 -10.89 -4.49 -2.01
C VAL A 191 -10.07 -5.70 -2.44
N GLY A 192 -8.76 -5.58 -2.45
CA GLY A 192 -7.86 -6.70 -2.67
C GLY A 192 -6.40 -6.32 -2.49
N PHE A 193 -5.55 -7.33 -2.47
CA PHE A 193 -4.14 -7.16 -2.77
C PHE A 193 -3.65 -8.31 -3.62
N LYS A 194 -2.57 -8.09 -4.37
CA LYS A 194 -1.89 -9.10 -5.15
C LYS A 194 -0.42 -9.13 -4.79
N THR A 195 0.04 -10.28 -4.34
CA THR A 195 1.46 -10.52 -4.05
C THR A 195 2.10 -11.06 -5.31
N TYR A 196 3.18 -10.41 -5.75
CA TYR A 196 4.07 -10.87 -6.80
C TYR A 196 5.29 -11.51 -6.14
N PHE A 197 5.62 -12.73 -6.55
CA PHE A 197 6.73 -13.49 -6.01
C PHE A 197 7.99 -13.31 -6.89
N GLU A 198 9.15 -13.63 -6.33
CA GLU A 198 10.43 -13.54 -7.06
C GLU A 198 10.56 -14.57 -8.18
N ASP A 199 9.79 -15.66 -8.14
CA ASP A 199 9.72 -16.70 -9.18
C ASP A 199 8.83 -16.30 -10.39
N GLY A 200 8.26 -15.09 -10.37
CA GLY A 200 7.37 -14.57 -11.41
C GLY A 200 5.90 -14.96 -11.25
N SER A 201 5.56 -15.83 -10.30
CA SER A 201 4.16 -16.15 -9.98
C SER A 201 3.50 -15.01 -9.18
N SER A 202 2.16 -15.05 -9.08
CA SER A 202 1.43 -14.10 -8.23
C SER A 202 0.18 -14.73 -7.64
N LYS A 203 -0.25 -14.24 -6.47
CA LYS A 203 -1.52 -14.61 -5.83
C LYS A 203 -2.29 -13.35 -5.45
N GLU A 204 -3.55 -13.27 -5.87
CA GLU A 204 -4.47 -12.20 -5.51
C GLU A 204 -5.44 -12.67 -4.42
N VAL A 205 -5.70 -11.77 -3.48
CA VAL A 205 -6.68 -11.90 -2.43
C VAL A 205 -7.68 -10.78 -2.57
N ARG A 206 -8.97 -11.11 -2.50
CA ARG A 206 -10.06 -10.12 -2.51
C ARG A 206 -10.67 -9.98 -1.13
N PHE A 207 -11.04 -8.76 -0.79
CA PHE A 207 -11.70 -8.38 0.45
C PHE A 207 -13.08 -7.83 0.15
N TYR A 208 -14.04 -8.15 1.01
CA TYR A 208 -15.39 -7.61 0.96
C TYR A 208 -15.71 -7.03 2.33
N SER A 209 -15.78 -5.71 2.44
CA SER A 209 -16.23 -5.06 3.67
C SER A 209 -17.70 -5.39 3.91
N LYS A 210 -18.07 -5.68 5.16
CA LYS A 210 -19.45 -6.02 5.57
C LYS A 210 -20.16 -4.88 6.32
N VAL A 211 -19.72 -3.65 6.09
CA VAL A 211 -20.41 -2.44 6.58
C VAL A 211 -21.79 -2.31 5.99
#